data_AF-A0A7V0WW80-F1
#
_entry.id   AF-A0A7V0WW80-F1
#
_cell.length_a   1.000
_cell.length_b   1.000
_cell.length_c   1.000
_cell.angle_alpha   90.00
_cell.angle_beta   90.00
_cell.angle_gamma   90.00
#
_symmetry.space_group_name_H-M   'P 1'
#
loop_
_entity.id
_entity.type
_entity.pdbx_description
1 polymer ?
#
loop_
_entity_poly.entity_id
_entity_poly.type
_entity_poly.pdbx_seq_one_letter_code
_entity_poly.pdbx_strand_id
1 'polypeptide(L)'
;MYNLIKQLWLITGLILAASFILLMSDREQRIGHAERKAKSLPSIAIMQISSTTLLDAHVAGVLERLREAGYLAADGKNVHIYNPQGDYATANAIAREMVNSPYDILITSSTLAL
;
A
#
# COMPACT_ATOMS: atom_id res chain seq x y z
N MET A 1 45.57 -19.35 14.60
CA MET A 1 44.83 -18.49 13.65
C MET A 1 44.20 -19.24 12.48
N TYR A 2 44.92 -20.15 11.81
CA TYR A 2 44.41 -20.88 10.64
C TYR A 2 43.09 -21.66 10.88
N ASN A 3 42.97 -22.35 12.03
CA ASN A 3 41.77 -23.12 12.36
C ASN A 3 40.54 -22.24 12.66
N LEU A 4 40.77 -21.02 13.17
CA LEU A 4 39.70 -20.06 13.47
C LEU A 4 39.08 -19.51 12.17
N ILE A 5 39.93 -19.20 11.19
CA ILE A 5 39.50 -18.77 9.84
C ILE A 5 38.73 -19.90 9.15
N LYS A 6 39.19 -21.14 9.29
CA LYS A 6 38.56 -22.32 8.68
C LYS A 6 37.17 -22.63 9.28
N GLN A 7 36.97 -22.37 10.58
CA GLN A 7 35.66 -22.54 11.23
C GLN A 7 34.67 -21.43 10.87
N LEU A 8 35.14 -20.18 10.73
CA LEU A 8 34.26 -19.04 10.47
C LEU A 8 33.84 -18.92 9.00
N TRP A 9 34.57 -19.54 8.07
CA TRP A 9 34.31 -19.42 6.64
C TRP A 9 32.89 -19.90 6.25
N LEU A 10 32.42 -21.01 6.81
CA LEU A 10 31.08 -21.52 6.50
C LEU A 10 29.99 -20.51 6.87
N ILE A 11 30.09 -19.91 8.06
CA ILE A 11 29.11 -18.95 8.59
C ILE A 11 29.12 -17.67 7.74
N THR A 12 30.32 -17.11 7.48
CA THR A 12 30.46 -15.93 6.63
C THR A 12 29.94 -16.18 5.22
N GLY A 13 30.21 -17.37 4.66
CA GLY A 13 29.70 -17.77 3.35
C GLY A 13 28.17 -17.84 3.31
N LEU A 14 27.55 -18.39 4.35
CA LEU A 14 26.09 -18.49 4.44
C LEU A 14 25.43 -17.11 4.55
N ILE A 15 26.00 -16.20 5.35
CA ILE A 15 25.50 -14.83 5.51
C ILE A 15 25.61 -14.08 4.18
N LEU A 16 26.74 -14.19 3.48
CA LEU A 16 26.92 -13.55 2.18
C LEU A 16 25.93 -14.10 1.14
N ALA A 17 25.70 -15.42 1.12
CA ALA A 17 24.73 -16.03 0.22
C ALA A 17 23.29 -15.55 0.52
N ALA A 18 22.88 -15.54 1.79
CA ALA A 18 21.56 -15.05 2.18
C ALA A 18 21.38 -13.55 1.84
N SER A 19 22.41 -12.74 2.11
CA SER A 19 22.41 -11.31 1.79
C SER A 19 22.32 -11.08 0.29
N PHE A 20 23.02 -11.90 -0.50
CA PHE A 20 22.98 -11.83 -1.96
C PHE A 20 21.60 -12.21 -2.52
N ILE A 21 20.97 -13.27 -1.99
CA ILE A 21 19.62 -13.67 -2.38
C ILE A 21 18.61 -12.56 -2.05
N LEU A 22 18.68 -12.00 -0.84
CA LEU A 22 17.82 -10.88 -0.46
C LEU A 22 18.05 -9.64 -1.33
N LEU A 23 19.30 -9.33 -1.65
CA LEU A 23 19.64 -8.20 -2.52
C LEU A 23 19.11 -8.38 -3.95
N MET A 24 19.19 -9.61 -4.48
CA MET A 24 18.66 -9.91 -5.82
C MET A 24 17.13 -9.85 -5.84
N SER A 25 16.48 -10.39 -4.80
CA SER A 25 15.02 -10.33 -4.64
C SER A 25 14.50 -8.91 -4.48
N ASP A 26 15.18 -8.06 -3.70
CA ASP A 26 14.80 -6.65 -3.51
C ASP A 26 14.98 -5.85 -4.82
N ARG A 27 16.00 -6.20 -5.62
CA ARG A 27 16.28 -5.53 -6.90
C ARG A 27 15.19 -5.80 -7.94
N GLU A 28 14.68 -7.02 -8.05
CA GLU A 28 13.57 -7.34 -8.95
C GLU A 28 12.27 -6.63 -8.55
N GLN A 29 11.99 -6.53 -7.25
CA GLN A 29 10.87 -5.72 -6.76
C GLN A 29 11.02 -4.24 -7.14
N ARG A 30 12.23 -3.65 -6.98
CA ARG A 30 12.48 -2.26 -7.36
C ARG A 30 12.34 -2.00 -8.86
N ILE A 31 12.79 -2.92 -9.71
CA ILE A 31 12.67 -2.78 -11.17
C ILE A 31 11.20 -2.94 -11.59
N GLY A 32 10.48 -3.93 -11.05
CA GLY A 32 9.04 -4.09 -11.28
C GLY A 32 8.19 -2.90 -10.80
N HIS A 33 8.57 -2.27 -9.70
CA HIS A 33 7.94 -1.03 -9.23
C HIS A 33 8.34 0.20 -10.05
N ALA A 34 9.58 0.30 -10.52
CA ALA A 34 10.06 1.40 -11.35
C ALA A 34 9.45 1.38 -12.77
N GLU A 35 9.26 0.19 -13.36
CA GLU A 35 8.58 0.03 -14.65
C GLU A 35 7.07 0.30 -14.55
N ARG A 36 6.40 -0.09 -13.45
CA ARG A 36 4.99 0.30 -13.18
C ARG A 36 4.83 1.80 -12.90
N LYS A 37 5.82 2.44 -12.27
CA LYS A 37 5.89 3.89 -12.02
C LYS A 37 6.05 4.71 -13.30
N ALA A 38 6.42 4.11 -14.43
CA ALA A 38 6.68 4.86 -15.65
C ALA A 38 5.43 5.53 -16.25
N LYS A 39 4.19 5.12 -15.92
CA LYS A 39 2.97 5.87 -16.34
C LYS A 39 1.60 5.43 -15.80
N SER A 40 1.47 4.92 -14.57
CA SER A 40 0.13 4.66 -14.00
C SER A 40 -0.11 5.44 -12.71
N LEU A 41 -1.26 6.11 -12.63
CA LEU A 41 -1.73 6.75 -11.42
C LEU A 41 -1.98 5.67 -10.35
N PRO A 42 -1.74 5.97 -9.05
CA PRO A 42 -1.97 4.99 -8.00
C PRO A 42 -3.44 4.61 -7.92
N SER A 43 -3.73 3.33 -7.69
CA SER A 43 -5.08 2.85 -7.37
C SER A 43 -5.38 3.14 -5.90
N ILE A 44 -6.46 3.88 -5.62
CA ILE A 44 -6.78 4.41 -4.29
C ILE A 44 -8.13 3.85 -3.84
N ALA A 45 -8.20 3.34 -2.61
CA ALA A 45 -9.45 2.99 -1.97
C ALA A 45 -9.67 3.84 -0.72
N ILE A 46 -10.87 4.39 -0.59
CA ILE A 46 -11.29 5.21 0.54
C ILE A 46 -12.48 4.54 1.22
N MET A 47 -12.40 4.21 2.51
CA MET A 47 -13.56 3.81 3.29
C MET A 47 -14.08 4.96 4.14
N GLN A 48 -15.30 5.41 3.82
CA GLN A 48 -16.03 6.38 4.60
C GLN A 48 -17.10 5.66 5.43
N ILE A 49 -16.93 5.59 6.75
CA ILE A 49 -17.78 4.76 7.62
C ILE A 49 -19.28 5.07 7.46
N SER A 50 -19.66 6.33 7.24
CA SER A 50 -21.04 6.75 7.03
C SER A 50 -21.14 8.07 6.27
N SER A 51 -22.28 8.33 5.63
CA SER A 51 -22.58 9.58 4.92
C SER A 51 -23.01 10.66 5.91
N THR A 52 -22.07 11.49 6.36
CA THR A 52 -22.34 12.61 7.26
C THR A 52 -21.62 13.84 6.74
N THR A 53 -22.15 15.03 7.00
CA THR A 53 -21.58 16.29 6.50
C THR A 53 -20.09 16.46 6.82
N LEU A 54 -19.66 16.02 8.00
CA LEU A 54 -18.26 16.06 8.42
C LEU A 54 -17.38 15.10 7.59
N LEU A 55 -17.84 13.87 7.39
CA LEU A 55 -17.07 12.85 6.66
C LEU A 55 -17.08 13.11 5.16
N ASP A 56 -18.17 13.64 4.62
CA ASP A 56 -18.27 14.07 3.23
C ASP A 56 -17.28 15.20 2.95
N ALA A 57 -17.19 16.19 3.86
CA ALA A 57 -16.22 17.27 3.76
C ALA A 57 -14.77 16.76 3.88
N HIS A 58 -14.52 15.80 4.75
CA HIS A 58 -13.21 15.16 4.89
C HIS A 58 -12.80 14.45 3.59
N VAL A 59 -13.65 13.59 3.04
CA VAL A 59 -13.36 12.86 1.80
C VAL A 59 -13.20 13.82 0.62
N ALA A 60 -14.05 14.85 0.51
CA ALA A 60 -13.90 15.88 -0.52
C ALA A 60 -12.54 16.60 -0.42
N GLY A 61 -12.12 16.97 0.80
CA GLY A 61 -10.81 17.58 1.03
C GLY A 61 -9.63 16.67 0.66
N VAL A 62 -9.73 15.37 0.97
CA VAL A 62 -8.73 14.37 0.59
C VAL A 62 -8.63 14.26 -0.94
N LEU A 63 -9.76 14.13 -1.63
CA LEU A 63 -9.81 14.04 -3.09
C LEU A 63 -9.22 15.29 -3.75
N GLU A 64 -9.52 16.47 -3.22
CA GLU A 64 -9.00 17.72 -3.72
C GLU A 64 -7.47 17.79 -3.61
N ARG A 65 -6.91 17.42 -2.46
CA ARG A 65 -5.45 17.37 -2.29
C ARG A 65 -4.78 16.32 -3.19
N LEU A 66 -5.41 15.17 -3.38
CA LEU A 66 -4.91 14.14 -4.31
C LEU A 66 -4.91 14.66 -5.75
N ARG A 67 -5.94 15.42 -6.14
CA ARG A 67 -6.04 16.06 -7.45
C ARG A 67 -4.98 17.13 -7.65
N GLU A 68 -4.81 18.04 -6.69
CA GLU A 68 -3.77 19.09 -6.73
C GLU A 68 -2.36 18.49 -6.83
N ALA A 69 -2.12 17.36 -6.17
CA ALA A 69 -0.85 16.64 -6.21
C ALA A 69 -0.66 15.75 -7.45
N GLY A 70 -1.65 15.68 -8.35
CA GLY A 70 -1.58 14.90 -9.59
C GLY A 70 -1.75 13.39 -9.42
N TYR A 71 -2.34 12.94 -8.29
CA TYR A 71 -2.62 11.53 -8.00
C TYR A 71 -4.04 11.10 -8.36
N LEU A 72 -4.92 12.02 -8.75
CA LEU A 72 -6.28 11.72 -9.19
C LEU A 72 -6.36 11.70 -10.72
N ALA A 73 -6.95 10.66 -11.29
CA ALA A 73 -7.27 10.60 -12.71
C ALA A 73 -8.32 11.65 -13.06
N ALA A 74 -8.24 12.23 -14.26
CA ALA A 74 -9.22 13.22 -14.71
C ALA A 74 -10.66 12.67 -14.76
N ASP A 75 -10.82 11.35 -14.95
CA ASP A 75 -12.10 10.65 -14.92
C ASP A 75 -12.39 9.96 -13.58
N GLY A 76 -11.53 10.12 -12.57
CA GLY A 76 -11.67 9.55 -11.24
C GLY A 76 -11.57 8.02 -11.16
N LYS A 77 -11.25 7.32 -12.26
CA LYS A 77 -11.29 5.85 -12.31
C LYS A 77 -10.29 5.15 -11.40
N ASN A 78 -9.27 5.86 -10.93
CA ASN A 78 -8.27 5.31 -10.03
C ASN A 78 -8.67 5.44 -8.54
N VAL A 79 -9.88 5.90 -8.23
CA VAL A 79 -10.40 5.97 -6.86
C VAL A 79 -11.67 5.15 -6.71
N HIS A 80 -11.71 4.32 -5.67
CA HIS A 80 -12.90 3.61 -5.22
C HIS A 80 -13.28 4.06 -3.81
N ILE A 81 -14.53 4.50 -3.65
CA ILE A 81 -15.06 4.94 -2.35
C ILE A 81 -16.06 3.91 -1.86
N TYR A 82 -15.79 3.37 -0.68
CA TYR A 82 -16.64 2.43 0.02
C TYR A 82 -17.37 3.12 1.16
N ASN A 83 -18.62 2.72 1.41
CA ASN A 83 -19.41 3.24 2.52
C ASN A 83 -20.29 2.15 3.13
N PRO A 84 -19.96 1.64 4.32
CA PRO A 84 -20.76 0.63 5.02
C PRO A 84 -22.02 1.18 5.69
N GLN A 85 -22.35 2.47 5.55
CA GLN A 85 -23.52 3.12 6.14
C GLN A 85 -23.60 2.97 7.67
N GLY A 86 -22.45 2.98 8.33
CA GLY A 86 -22.33 2.81 9.78
C GLY A 86 -22.39 1.36 10.26
N ASP A 87 -22.54 0.38 9.36
CA ASP A 87 -22.57 -1.04 9.72
C ASP A 87 -21.16 -1.63 9.92
N TYR A 88 -20.86 -2.09 11.12
CA TYR A 88 -19.54 -2.61 11.48
C TYR A 88 -19.18 -3.92 10.77
N ALA A 89 -20.16 -4.81 10.55
CA ALA A 89 -19.89 -6.08 9.87
C ALA A 89 -19.48 -5.83 8.42
N THR A 90 -20.18 -4.93 7.75
CA THR A 90 -19.90 -4.47 6.39
C THR A 90 -18.55 -3.74 6.33
N ALA A 91 -18.26 -2.85 7.29
CA ALA A 91 -16.98 -2.16 7.37
C ALA A 91 -15.79 -3.15 7.44
N ASN A 92 -15.90 -4.20 8.26
CA ASN A 92 -14.89 -5.23 8.37
C ASN A 92 -14.72 -6.07 7.09
N ALA A 93 -15.84 -6.36 6.39
CA ALA A 93 -15.78 -7.06 5.10
C ALA A 93 -15.07 -6.21 4.04
N ILE A 94 -15.41 -4.91 3.96
CA ILE A 94 -14.76 -3.95 3.08
C ILE A 94 -13.27 -3.80 3.40
N ALA A 95 -12.89 -3.70 4.68
CA ALA A 95 -11.49 -3.61 5.07
C ALA A 95 -10.68 -4.83 4.58
N ARG A 96 -11.25 -6.04 4.69
CA ARG A 96 -10.63 -7.25 4.14
C ARG A 96 -10.54 -7.20 2.61
N GLU A 97 -11.55 -6.71 1.93
CA GLU A 97 -11.51 -6.53 0.47
C GLU A 97 -10.41 -5.54 0.07
N MET A 98 -10.33 -4.38 0.73
CA MET A 98 -9.35 -3.34 0.48
C MET A 98 -7.91 -3.83 0.64
N VAL A 99 -7.63 -4.61 1.70
CA VAL A 99 -6.28 -5.16 1.96
C VAL A 99 -5.90 -6.28 0.98
N ASN A 100 -6.88 -7.04 0.47
CA ASN A 100 -6.64 -8.13 -0.48
C ASN A 100 -6.68 -7.68 -1.95
N SER A 101 -7.10 -6.44 -2.21
CA SER A 101 -7.18 -5.86 -3.55
C SER A 101 -5.87 -5.12 -3.91
N PRO A 102 -5.55 -4.94 -5.20
CA PRO A 102 -4.32 -4.30 -5.64
C PRO A 102 -4.39 -2.77 -5.55
N TYR A 103 -4.83 -2.22 -4.42
CA TYR A 103 -4.79 -0.78 -4.15
C TYR A 103 -3.40 -0.38 -3.66
N ASP A 104 -2.87 0.72 -4.19
CA ASP A 104 -1.60 1.31 -3.77
C ASP A 104 -1.76 2.18 -2.52
N ILE A 105 -2.95 2.76 -2.33
CA ILE A 105 -3.26 3.67 -1.22
C ILE A 105 -4.61 3.29 -0.62
N LEU A 106 -4.63 3.08 0.70
CA LEU A 106 -5.85 2.90 1.49
C LEU A 106 -6.04 4.10 2.41
N ILE A 107 -7.24 4.67 2.42
CA ILE A 107 -7.60 5.80 3.27
C ILE A 107 -8.86 5.43 4.05
N THR A 108 -8.84 5.64 5.36
CA THR A 108 -10.00 5.42 6.22
C THR A 108 -10.47 6.76 6.79
N SER A 109 -11.78 6.99 6.75
CA SER A 109 -12.40 8.21 7.24
C SER A 109 -13.22 7.87 8.48
N SER A 110 -12.57 8.03 9.64
CA SER A 110 -12.97 7.64 11.01
C SER A 110 -12.19 6.43 11.55
N THR A 111 -11.97 6.38 12.86
CA THR A 111 -11.36 5.24 13.57
C THR A 111 -12.15 3.95 13.38
N LEU A 112 -13.48 4.04 13.28
CA LEU A 112 -14.36 2.88 13.08
C LEU A 112 -14.22 2.27 11.68
N ALA A 113 -13.55 2.96 10.75
CA ALA A 113 -13.22 2.46 9.44
C ALA A 113 -11.85 1.71 9.40
N LEU A 114 -11.24 1.41 10.55
CA LEU A 114 -9.97 0.67 10.65
C LEU A 114 -10.16 -0.66 11.41
#